data_AF-A0A1I7XFJ7-F1
#
_entry.id   AF-A0A1I7XFJ7-F1
#
_cell.length_a   1.000
_cell.length_b   1.000
_cell.length_c   1.000
_cell.angle_alpha   90.00
_cell.angle_beta   90.00
_cell.angle_gamma   90.00
#
_symmetry.space_group_name_H-M   'P 1'
#
loop_
_entity.id
_entity.type
_entity.pdbx_description
1 polymer ?
#
loop_
_entity_poly.entity_id
_entity_poly.type
_entity_poly.pdbx_seq_one_letter_code
_entity_poly.pdbx_strand_id
1 'polypeptide(L)'
;MLRKESLMYPAEYNETYMVRKPMGVRIHKSDGRITHIEVNSVLTGKAFVGDTIVEIDNVPITKIEELYKKLKEPNEKVTVKIRHGTWSYCQHKITTVEKIQMDKDNEKVTGRAIDIYYIVIRISCAPELKNLVLGVNVKYDARERLQVFTSSTNWHIYILYRPIF
;
A
#
# COMPACT_ATOMS: atom_id res chain seq x y z
N MET A 1 10.29 -20.76 24.23
CA MET A 1 10.56 -19.32 24.00
C MET A 1 10.69 -19.13 22.50
N LEU A 2 9.58 -18.85 21.80
CA LEU A 2 9.59 -18.68 20.34
C LEU A 2 10.32 -17.38 20.01
N ARG A 3 11.44 -17.46 19.27
CA ARG A 3 12.10 -16.28 18.71
C ARG A 3 11.07 -15.55 17.85
N LYS A 4 10.77 -14.30 18.20
CA LYS A 4 10.06 -13.36 17.34
C LYS A 4 10.90 -13.22 16.08
N GLU A 5 10.56 -13.96 15.03
CA GLU A 5 11.09 -13.67 13.70
C GLU A 5 10.73 -12.21 13.39
N SER A 6 11.76 -11.38 13.22
CA SER A 6 11.57 -10.00 12.79
C SER A 6 10.82 -10.03 11.46
N LEU A 7 9.61 -9.47 11.43
CA LEU A 7 8.81 -9.35 10.21
C LEU A 7 9.67 -8.74 9.10
N MET A 8 9.88 -9.47 8.00
CA MET A 8 10.67 -9.00 6.84
C MET A 8 9.95 -7.93 5.99
N TYR A 9 8.82 -7.41 6.48
CA TYR A 9 7.99 -6.43 5.79
C TYR A 9 7.49 -5.37 6.80
N PRO A 10 7.22 -4.14 6.33
CA PRO A 10 6.80 -3.07 7.22
C PRO A 10 5.44 -3.37 7.87
N ALA A 11 5.30 -3.10 9.16
CA ALA A 11 4.03 -3.28 9.85
C ALA A 11 2.98 -2.24 9.42
N GLU A 12 3.41 -1.08 8.94
CA GLU A 12 2.57 0.04 8.48
C GLU A 12 3.27 0.75 7.31
N TYR A 13 2.47 1.41 6.46
CA TYR A 13 2.97 2.27 5.39
C TYR A 13 2.55 3.71 5.67
N ASN A 14 3.53 4.59 5.90
CA ASN A 14 3.31 5.98 6.26
C ASN A 14 4.02 6.89 5.27
N GLU A 15 3.33 7.92 4.81
CA GLU A 15 3.90 8.96 3.94
C GLU A 15 3.61 10.35 4.53
N THR A 16 4.56 11.26 4.35
CA THR A 16 4.47 12.62 4.87
C THR A 16 4.36 13.60 3.71
N TYR A 17 3.35 14.47 3.77
CA TYR A 17 3.06 15.45 2.74
C TYR A 17 2.95 16.85 3.32
N MET A 18 3.52 17.85 2.65
CA MET A 18 3.24 19.26 2.93
C MET A 18 2.06 19.71 2.08
N VAL A 19 0.97 20.15 2.72
CA VAL A 19 -0.29 20.51 2.06
C VAL A 19 -0.87 21.81 2.59
N ARG A 20 -1.69 22.49 1.78
CA ARG A 20 -2.42 23.68 2.20
C ARG A 20 -3.74 23.32 2.91
N LYS A 21 -4.19 24.15 3.84
CA LYS A 21 -5.54 24.11 4.40
C LYS A 21 -6.51 24.97 3.57
N PRO A 22 -7.80 24.62 3.48
CA PRO A 22 -8.39 23.34 3.90
C PRO A 22 -7.95 22.18 2.98
N MET A 23 -7.88 20.97 3.53
CA MET A 23 -7.36 19.81 2.79
C MET A 23 -8.40 19.15 1.86
N GLY A 24 -9.70 19.45 2.01
CA GLY A 24 -10.76 18.87 1.18
C GLY A 24 -10.99 17.38 1.43
N VAL A 25 -10.94 16.94 2.70
CA VAL A 25 -11.21 15.54 3.09
C VAL A 25 -12.20 15.48 4.25
N ARG A 26 -13.04 14.45 4.27
CA ARG A 26 -13.91 14.14 5.41
C ARG A 26 -13.30 13.02 6.23
N ILE A 27 -13.34 13.20 7.54
CA ILE A 27 -12.72 12.32 8.50
C ILE A 27 -13.81 11.78 9.43
N HIS A 28 -13.78 10.48 9.68
CA HIS A 28 -14.69 9.83 10.60
C HIS A 28 -14.37 10.24 12.04
N LYS A 29 -15.42 10.52 12.83
CA LYS A 29 -15.30 11.17 14.14
C LYS A 29 -14.74 10.26 15.24
N SER A 30 -14.81 8.94 15.10
CA SER A 30 -14.38 8.02 16.17
C SER A 30 -12.92 7.55 16.01
N ASP A 31 -12.47 7.34 14.78
CA ASP A 31 -11.22 6.64 14.47
C ASP A 31 -10.28 7.44 13.55
N GLY A 32 -10.66 8.65 13.12
CA GLY A 32 -9.79 9.52 12.32
C GLY A 32 -9.57 9.02 10.90
N ARG A 33 -10.36 8.05 10.44
CA ARG A 33 -10.26 7.49 9.09
C ARG A 33 -10.80 8.48 8.05
N ILE A 34 -10.12 8.60 6.93
CA ILE A 34 -10.60 9.35 5.77
C ILE A 34 -11.75 8.57 5.14
N THR A 35 -12.93 9.18 5.10
CA THR A 35 -14.16 8.57 4.54
C THR A 35 -14.51 9.14 3.18
N HIS A 36 -14.00 10.32 2.86
CA HIS A 36 -14.25 10.97 1.58
C HIS A 36 -13.11 11.93 1.23
N ILE A 37 -12.78 12.00 -0.05
CA ILE A 37 -11.82 12.94 -0.62
C ILE A 37 -12.56 13.73 -1.69
N GLU A 38 -12.58 15.05 -1.55
CA GLU A 38 -13.21 15.93 -2.53
C GLU A 38 -12.42 15.93 -3.83
N VAL A 39 -13.10 16.12 -4.97
CA VAL A 39 -12.49 16.06 -6.31
C VAL A 39 -11.30 17.03 -6.46
N ASN A 40 -11.37 18.20 -5.82
CA ASN A 40 -10.33 19.23 -5.85
C ASN A 40 -9.45 19.23 -4.60
N SER A 41 -9.45 18.14 -3.83
CA SER A 41 -8.63 18.00 -2.64
C SER A 41 -7.15 18.08 -2.98
N VAL A 42 -6.38 18.74 -2.11
CA VAL A 42 -4.91 18.79 -2.18
C VAL A 42 -4.25 17.45 -1.83
N LEU A 43 -5.05 16.52 -1.33
CA LEU A 43 -4.70 15.14 -1.01
C LEU A 43 -5.09 14.15 -2.11
N THR A 44 -5.64 14.62 -3.23
CA THR A 44 -5.89 13.77 -4.41
C THR A 44 -4.59 13.13 -4.87
N GLY A 45 -4.59 11.79 -4.98
CA GLY A 45 -3.41 10.99 -5.34
C GLY A 45 -2.37 10.81 -4.22
N LYS A 46 -2.60 11.40 -3.03
CA LYS A 46 -1.70 11.31 -1.86
C LYS A 46 -2.33 10.61 -0.68
N ALA A 47 -3.65 10.70 -0.54
CA ALA A 47 -4.43 10.02 0.46
C ALA A 47 -5.58 9.28 -0.23
N PHE A 48 -6.12 8.28 0.45
CA PHE A 48 -7.25 7.52 -0.04
C PHE A 48 -8.27 7.25 1.07
N VAL A 49 -9.49 6.90 0.65
CA VAL A 49 -10.52 6.41 1.58
C VAL A 49 -9.98 5.17 2.29
N GLY A 50 -10.09 5.17 3.62
CA GLY A 50 -9.52 4.13 4.45
C GLY A 50 -8.21 4.50 5.15
N ASP A 51 -7.54 5.57 4.72
CA ASP A 51 -6.30 6.06 5.34
C ASP A 51 -6.59 6.82 6.64
N THR A 52 -5.56 7.04 7.46
CA THR A 52 -5.66 7.77 8.73
C THR A 52 -4.58 8.84 8.83
N ILE A 53 -4.93 10.04 9.30
CA ILE A 53 -3.94 11.07 9.63
C ILE A 53 -3.37 10.75 11.02
N VAL A 54 -2.07 10.47 11.09
CA VAL A 54 -1.39 10.06 12.33
C VAL A 54 -0.49 11.14 12.91
N GLU A 55 -0.16 12.18 12.15
CA GLU A 55 0.68 13.30 12.60
C GLU A 55 0.33 14.58 11.82
N ILE A 56 0.35 15.73 12.50
CA ILE A 56 0.29 17.06 11.87
C ILE A 56 1.39 17.93 12.46
N ASP A 57 2.21 18.55 11.61
CA ASP A 57 3.34 19.43 11.97
C ASP A 57 4.30 18.78 12.98
N ASN A 58 4.64 17.51 12.75
CA ASN A 58 5.45 16.67 13.62
C ASN A 58 4.84 16.39 15.01
N VAL A 59 3.55 16.68 15.19
CA VAL A 59 2.80 16.33 16.41
C VAL A 59 1.97 15.08 16.15
N PRO A 60 2.28 13.95 16.84
CA PRO A 60 1.49 12.73 16.74
C PRO A 60 0.05 12.97 17.20
N ILE A 61 -0.89 12.40 16.45
CA ILE A 61 -2.32 12.46 16.76
C ILE A 61 -2.70 11.13 17.39
N THR A 62 -3.00 11.15 18.70
CA THR A 62 -3.47 9.96 19.42
C THR A 62 -4.97 9.97 19.63
N LYS A 63 -5.55 11.18 19.75
CA LYS A 63 -6.98 11.41 19.95
C LYS A 63 -7.54 12.27 18.83
N ILE A 64 -8.80 12.02 18.48
CA ILE A 64 -9.43 12.74 17.38
C ILE A 64 -9.65 14.23 17.69
N GLU A 65 -9.83 14.58 18.96
CA GLU A 65 -9.98 15.97 19.39
C GLU A 65 -8.71 16.79 19.11
N GLU A 66 -7.54 16.18 19.24
CA GLU A 66 -6.24 16.79 18.92
C GLU A 66 -6.14 17.12 17.44
N LEU A 67 -6.61 16.20 16.58
CA LEU A 67 -6.68 16.40 15.14
C LEU A 67 -7.54 17.62 14.80
N TYR A 68 -8.76 17.68 15.33
CA TYR A 68 -9.67 18.80 15.06
C TYR A 68 -9.11 20.14 15.57
N LYS A 69 -8.45 20.14 16.73
CA LYS A 69 -7.79 21.34 17.26
C LYS A 69 -6.69 21.82 16.31
N LYS A 70 -5.80 20.91 15.88
CA LYS A 70 -4.70 21.20 14.95
C LYS A 70 -5.19 21.67 13.58
N LEU A 71 -6.29 21.09 13.09
CA LEU A 71 -6.88 21.50 11.81
C LEU A 71 -7.50 22.90 11.84
N LYS A 72 -7.99 23.36 13.01
CA LYS A 72 -8.54 24.71 13.21
C LYS A 72 -7.50 25.81 13.38
N GLU A 73 -6.23 25.46 13.63
CA GLU A 73 -5.14 26.45 13.71
C GLU A 73 -4.99 27.20 12.36
N PRO A 74 -4.73 28.52 12.37
CA PRO A 74 -4.77 29.40 11.19
C PRO A 74 -3.62 29.19 10.19
N ASN A 75 -2.82 28.13 10.34
CA ASN A 75 -1.67 27.84 9.48
C ASN A 75 -2.13 27.55 8.05
N GLU A 76 -1.59 28.27 7.07
CA GLU A 76 -1.92 28.07 5.65
C GLU A 76 -1.43 26.72 5.13
N LYS A 77 -0.22 26.31 5.52
CA LYS A 77 0.42 25.05 5.16
C LYS A 77 0.71 24.21 6.39
N VAL A 78 0.50 22.90 6.27
CA VAL A 78 0.77 21.92 7.31
C VAL A 78 1.46 20.70 6.73
N THR A 79 2.31 20.08 7.53
CA THR A 79 2.90 18.78 7.23
C THR A 79 1.99 17.70 7.81
N VAL A 80 1.46 16.80 6.98
CA VAL A 80 0.57 15.72 7.42
C VAL A 80 1.23 14.37 7.16
N LYS A 81 1.29 13.52 8.17
CA LYS A 81 1.67 12.12 8.01
C LYS A 81 0.42 11.27 7.91
N ILE A 82 0.30 10.56 6.81
CA ILE A 82 -0.80 9.68 6.50
C ILE A 82 -0.33 8.24 6.66
N ARG A 83 -1.09 7.46 7.42
CA ARG A 83 -0.98 6.00 7.45
C ARG A 83 -1.96 5.41 6.47
N HIS A 84 -1.45 4.71 5.48
CA HIS A 84 -2.29 4.10 4.47
C HIS A 84 -3.02 2.88 5.01
N GLY A 85 -4.33 2.84 4.82
CA GLY A 85 -5.16 1.70 5.21
C GLY A 85 -4.96 0.51 4.27
N THR A 86 -4.73 0.80 2.99
CA THR A 86 -4.48 -0.18 1.93
C THR A 86 -3.13 0.11 1.29
N TRP A 87 -2.25 -0.89 1.22
CA TRP A 87 -0.93 -0.77 0.61
C TRP A 87 -0.37 -2.14 0.24
N SER A 88 0.68 -2.17 -0.58
CA SER A 88 1.43 -3.39 -0.87
C SER A 88 2.92 -3.21 -0.65
N TYR A 89 3.60 -4.31 -0.33
CA TYR A 89 5.04 -4.38 -0.24
C TYR A 89 5.52 -5.57 -1.07
N CYS A 90 6.60 -5.37 -1.81
CA CYS A 90 7.21 -6.40 -2.64
C CYS A 90 8.70 -6.49 -2.31
N GLN A 91 9.19 -7.71 -2.11
CA GLN A 91 10.59 -7.98 -1.91
C GLN A 91 11.01 -9.12 -2.84
N HIS A 92 12.02 -8.87 -3.67
CA HIS A 92 12.72 -9.94 -4.39
C HIS A 92 13.40 -10.86 -3.37
N LYS A 93 13.13 -12.17 -3.47
CA LYS A 93 13.72 -13.18 -2.59
C LYS A 93 14.94 -13.81 -3.22
N ILE A 94 14.80 -14.27 -4.46
CA ILE A 94 15.87 -14.96 -5.17
C ILE A 94 15.58 -14.98 -6.68
N THR A 95 16.64 -14.98 -7.48
CA THR A 95 16.61 -15.38 -8.88
C THR A 95 17.15 -16.81 -8.97
N THR A 96 16.35 -17.72 -9.52
CA THR A 96 16.71 -19.12 -9.77
C THR A 96 16.61 -19.43 -11.25
N VAL A 97 16.87 -20.67 -11.64
CA VAL A 97 16.67 -21.17 -13.01
C VAL A 97 15.47 -22.10 -13.07
N GLU A 98 14.66 -21.94 -14.11
CA GLU A 98 13.50 -22.78 -14.40
C GLU A 98 13.93 -24.23 -14.60
N LYS A 99 13.26 -25.12 -13.86
CA LYS A 99 13.35 -26.57 -14.02
C LYS A 99 11.98 -27.10 -14.41
N ILE A 100 11.94 -27.96 -15.41
CA ILE A 100 10.72 -28.64 -15.85
C ILE A 100 10.91 -30.12 -15.54
N GLN A 101 9.98 -30.68 -14.78
CA GLN A 101 9.94 -32.12 -14.55
C GLN A 101 9.34 -32.79 -15.79
N MET A 102 10.08 -33.70 -16.40
CA MET A 102 9.65 -34.44 -17.59
C MET A 102 8.99 -35.76 -17.19
N ASP A 103 9.64 -36.52 -16.30
CA ASP A 103 9.16 -37.80 -15.75
C ASP A 103 9.48 -37.87 -14.24
N LYS A 104 9.11 -38.97 -13.57
CA LYS A 104 9.36 -39.16 -12.11
C LYS A 104 10.83 -38.95 -11.71
N ASP A 105 11.77 -39.34 -12.58
CA ASP A 105 13.20 -39.33 -12.28
C ASP A 105 14.01 -38.34 -13.14
N ASN A 106 13.37 -37.62 -14.08
CA ASN A 106 14.05 -36.74 -15.03
C ASN A 106 13.57 -35.29 -14.90
N GLU A 107 14.48 -34.40 -14.51
CA GLU A 107 14.31 -32.95 -14.57
C GLU A 107 15.19 -32.34 -15.66
N LYS A 108 14.63 -31.38 -16.40
CA LYS A 108 15.39 -30.57 -17.37
C LYS A 108 15.48 -29.13 -16.89
N VAL A 109 16.72 -28.64 -16.73
CA VAL A 109 17.00 -27.22 -16.51
C VAL A 109 16.88 -26.49 -17.85
N THR A 110 16.05 -25.45 -17.93
CA THR A 110 15.79 -24.74 -19.20
C THR A 110 16.78 -23.60 -19.45
N GLY A 111 17.58 -23.23 -18.44
CA GLY A 111 18.51 -22.10 -18.48
C GLY A 111 17.84 -20.72 -18.38
N ARG A 112 16.51 -20.67 -18.23
CA ARG A 112 15.77 -19.40 -18.07
C ARG A 112 15.76 -18.96 -16.62
N ALA A 113 16.01 -17.68 -16.38
CA ALA A 113 15.88 -17.09 -15.06
C ALA A 113 14.41 -17.05 -14.61
N ILE A 114 14.17 -17.35 -13.33
CA ILE A 114 12.91 -17.16 -12.61
C ILE A 114 13.20 -16.30 -11.40
N ASP A 115 12.49 -15.18 -11.30
CA ASP A 115 12.51 -14.36 -10.09
C ASP A 115 11.37 -14.76 -9.14
N ILE A 116 11.72 -14.98 -7.88
CA ILE A 116 10.77 -15.28 -6.81
C ILE A 116 10.62 -14.04 -5.94
N TYR A 117 9.39 -13.59 -5.75
CA TYR A 117 9.04 -12.44 -4.93
C TYR A 117 8.21 -12.85 -3.72
N TYR A 118 8.37 -12.09 -2.64
CA TYR A 118 7.45 -12.07 -1.52
C TYR A 118 6.61 -10.80 -1.62
N ILE A 119 5.28 -10.97 -1.63
CA ILE A 119 4.34 -9.86 -1.79
C ILE A 119 3.42 -9.86 -0.58
N VAL A 120 3.29 -8.69 0.05
CA VAL A 120 2.30 -8.41 1.08
C VAL A 120 1.29 -7.44 0.51
N ILE A 121 0.01 -7.76 0.65
CA ILE A 121 -1.08 -6.86 0.31
C ILE A 121 -1.87 -6.64 1.59
N ARG A 122 -1.89 -5.39 2.06
CA ARG A 122 -2.75 -4.96 3.15
C ARG A 122 -3.95 -4.23 2.56
N ILE A 123 -5.13 -4.62 3.00
CA ILE A 123 -6.40 -4.06 2.54
C ILE A 123 -7.12 -3.44 3.73
N SER A 124 -7.55 -2.19 3.58
CA SER A 124 -8.46 -1.57 4.54
C SER A 124 -9.87 -2.13 4.38
N CYS A 125 -10.47 -2.60 5.47
CA CYS A 125 -11.88 -2.99 5.52
C CYS A 125 -12.79 -1.81 5.88
N ALA A 126 -12.44 -0.59 5.46
CA ALA A 126 -13.26 0.58 5.67
C ALA A 126 -14.66 0.35 5.05
N PRO A 127 -15.77 0.54 5.80
CA PRO A 127 -17.14 0.32 5.30
C PRO A 127 -17.47 1.12 4.03
N GLU A 128 -16.75 2.21 3.79
CA GLU A 128 -16.87 3.06 2.61
C GLU A 128 -16.28 2.40 1.34
N LEU A 129 -15.45 1.37 1.49
CA LEU A 129 -14.84 0.59 0.41
C LEU A 129 -15.72 -0.61 0.04
N LYS A 130 -16.93 -0.34 -0.45
CA LYS A 130 -17.80 -1.39 -1.03
C LYS A 130 -17.33 -1.63 -2.47
N ASN A 131 -16.71 -2.77 -2.75
CA ASN A 131 -16.12 -3.16 -4.04
C ASN A 131 -14.70 -2.63 -4.31
N LEU A 132 -13.79 -2.78 -3.34
CA LEU A 132 -12.37 -2.54 -3.61
C LEU A 132 -11.87 -3.54 -4.67
N VAL A 133 -11.63 -3.05 -5.89
CA VAL A 133 -10.91 -3.79 -6.92
C VAL A 133 -9.43 -3.50 -6.74
N LEU A 134 -8.64 -4.51 -6.39
CA LEU A 134 -7.20 -4.38 -6.20
C LEU A 134 -6.45 -3.89 -7.45
N GLY A 135 -7.09 -3.89 -8.62
CA GLY A 135 -6.44 -3.47 -9.86
C GLY A 135 -5.30 -4.41 -10.26
N VAL A 136 -5.31 -5.65 -9.75
CA VAL A 136 -4.36 -6.70 -10.11
C VAL A 136 -5.14 -7.78 -10.85
N ASN A 137 -4.71 -8.07 -12.07
CA ASN A 137 -5.17 -9.23 -12.83
C ASN A 137 -4.03 -10.23 -12.93
N VAL A 138 -4.33 -11.49 -12.66
CA VAL A 138 -3.37 -12.58 -12.74
C VAL A 138 -3.89 -13.56 -13.78
N LYS A 139 -3.07 -13.84 -14.79
CA LYS A 139 -3.39 -14.78 -15.86
C LYS A 139 -2.24 -15.75 -16.03
N TYR A 140 -2.57 -17.01 -16.31
CA TYR A 140 -1.59 -17.97 -16.79
C TYR A 140 -1.43 -17.83 -18.31
N ASP A 141 -0.19 -17.75 -18.79
CA ASP A 141 0.08 -17.85 -20.22
C ASP A 141 -0.06 -19.31 -20.72
N ALA A 142 0.08 -19.52 -22.02
CA ALA A 142 -0.06 -20.85 -22.65
C ALA A 142 1.01 -21.88 -22.19
N ARG A 143 1.96 -21.47 -21.35
CA ARG A 143 3.00 -22.31 -20.73
C ARG A 143 2.82 -22.41 -19.22
N GLU A 144 1.62 -22.13 -18.71
CA GLU A 144 1.27 -22.15 -17.28
C GLU A 144 2.08 -21.15 -16.44
N ARG A 145 2.54 -20.05 -17.04
CA ARG A 145 3.30 -19.03 -16.32
C ARG A 145 2.40 -17.93 -15.82
N LEU A 146 2.60 -17.53 -14.57
CA LEU A 146 1.88 -16.43 -13.96
C LEU A 146 2.30 -15.10 -14.59
N GLN A 147 1.36 -14.40 -15.22
CA GLN A 147 1.50 -13.02 -15.70
C GLN A 147 0.63 -12.11 -14.83
N VAL A 148 1.21 -11.02 -14.34
CA VAL A 148 0.53 -10.04 -13.50
C VAL A 148 0.33 -8.76 -14.31
N PHE A 149 -0.90 -8.29 -14.38
CA PHE A 149 -1.30 -7.08 -15.09
C PHE A 149 -1.94 -6.09 -14.11
N THR A 150 -1.69 -4.80 -14.33
CA THR A 150 -2.44 -3.74 -13.65
C THR A 150 -3.76 -3.52 -14.39
N SER A 151 -4.89 -3.78 -13.74
CA SER A 151 -6.23 -3.73 -14.33
C SER A 151 -7.02 -2.45 -14.02
N SER A 152 -6.46 -1.47 -13.30
CA SER A 152 -7.14 -0.18 -13.06
C SER A 152 -6.18 1.01 -12.92
N THR A 153 -6.66 2.19 -13.31
CA THR A 153 -5.96 3.48 -13.32
C THR A 153 -6.11 4.29 -12.03
N ASN A 154 -6.93 3.85 -11.08
CA ASN A 154 -7.42 4.71 -9.99
C ASN A 154 -6.89 4.36 -8.60
N TRP A 155 -6.15 3.26 -8.46
CA TRP A 155 -5.50 2.87 -7.21
C TRP A 155 -4.07 2.45 -7.51
N HIS A 156 -3.12 3.27 -7.09
CA HIS A 156 -1.72 2.88 -7.12
C HIS A 156 -1.49 1.90 -5.97
N ILE A 157 -1.75 0.62 -6.22
CA ILE A 157 -1.02 -0.42 -5.48
C ILE A 157 0.44 -0.24 -5.90
N TYR A 158 1.20 0.53 -5.10
CA TYR A 158 2.63 0.63 -5.26
C TYR A 158 3.22 -0.73 -4.93
N ILE A 159 3.40 -1.57 -5.94
CA ILE A 159 4.38 -2.65 -5.86
C ILE A 159 5.73 -1.93 -5.85
N LEU A 160 6.19 -1.57 -4.65
CA LEU A 160 7.49 -0.94 -4.44
C LEU A 160 8.56 -1.95 -4.88
N TYR A 161 8.94 -1.85 -6.15
CA TYR A 161 10.05 -2.59 -6.72
C TYR A 161 11.32 -1.88 -6.25
N ARG A 162 12.09 -2.52 -5.36
CA ARG A 162 13.50 -2.17 -5.22
C ARG A 162 14.28 -3.15 -6.09
N PRO A 163 14.69 -2.76 -7.31
CA PRO A 163 15.74 -3.48 -8.01
C PRO A 163 17.01 -3.33 -7.19
N ILE A 164 17.50 -4.43 -6.64
CA ILE A 164 18.88 -4.51 -6.17
C ILE A 164 19.68 -4.94 -7.41
N PHE A 165 20.45 -4.00 -7.96
CA PHE A 165 21.50 -4.30 -8.93
C PHE A 165 22.66 -5.01 -8.23
#